data_AF-A0A2V8Q724-F1
#
_entry.id   AF-A0A2V8Q724-F1
#
_cell.length_a   1.000
_cell.length_b   1.000
_cell.length_c   1.000
_cell.angle_alpha   90.00
_cell.angle_beta   90.00
_cell.angle_gamma   90.00
#
_symmetry.space_group_name_H-M   'P 1'
#
loop_
_entity.id
_entity.type
_entity.pdbx_description
1 polymer ?
#
loop_
_entity_poly.entity_id
_entity_poly.type
_entity_poly.pdbx_seq_one_letter_code
_entity_poly.pdbx_strand_id
1 'polypeptide(L)'
;MSSQMISEMAISHEQLADQSVEGSNVDDRLNILRETVLQLLQEVESLTMTVPVALKNGARLDEEVRQFEVNLIRTALGRTAGSQTRAAKLLGLKLTTLNAKIKRYQIAPTSYHAHI
;
A
#
# COMPACT_ATOMS: atom_id res chain seq x y z
N MET A 1 1.48 70.89 53.71
CA MET A 1 0.13 70.88 53.11
C MET A 1 0.03 69.64 52.24
N SER A 2 -0.80 68.67 52.65
CA SER A 2 -1.31 67.49 51.92
C SER A 2 -0.30 66.68 51.09
N SER A 3 0.11 65.44 51.43
CA SER A 3 -0.61 64.27 51.98
C SER A 3 -1.88 63.84 51.23
N GLN A 4 -2.14 64.33 50.02
CA GLN A 4 -3.28 63.85 49.22
C GLN A 4 -3.00 63.62 47.72
N MET A 5 -1.74 63.66 47.28
CA MET A 5 -1.41 63.39 45.86
C MET A 5 -0.73 62.03 45.62
N ILE A 6 -1.00 61.03 46.47
CA ILE A 6 -0.46 59.66 46.31
C ILE A 6 -1.58 58.64 45.98
N SER A 7 -2.84 59.05 45.93
CA SER A 7 -3.96 58.14 45.70
C SER A 7 -4.71 58.56 44.44
N GLU A 8 -4.51 57.85 43.32
CA GLU A 8 -5.58 57.36 42.42
C GLU A 8 -5.18 57.00 40.98
N MET A 9 -4.00 57.31 40.44
CA MET A 9 -3.82 57.25 38.96
C MET A 9 -2.65 56.43 38.40
N ALA A 10 -2.19 55.35 39.05
CA ALA A 10 -1.12 54.54 38.46
C ALA A 10 -1.23 53.02 38.64
N ILE A 11 -2.43 52.49 38.89
CA ILE A 11 -2.64 51.03 38.92
C ILE A 11 -3.71 50.67 37.89
N SER A 12 -3.37 50.84 36.61
CA SER A 12 -4.17 50.35 35.48
C SER A 12 -3.28 50.26 34.24
N HIS A 13 -2.21 49.48 34.29
CA HIS A 13 -1.64 48.97 33.04
C HIS A 13 -0.91 47.65 33.29
N GLU A 14 -1.37 46.64 32.54
CA GLU A 14 -0.67 45.39 32.21
C GLU A 14 -0.52 44.32 33.30
N GLN A 15 -1.66 43.82 33.75
CA GLN A 15 -1.84 42.37 33.95
C GLN A 15 -2.52 41.78 32.70
N LEU A 16 -1.77 41.52 31.63
CA LEU A 16 -2.20 40.64 30.53
C LEU A 16 -0.98 40.03 29.83
N ALA A 17 -0.30 39.11 30.50
CA ALA A 17 0.63 38.20 29.85
C ALA A 17 0.66 36.88 30.64
N ASP A 18 -0.44 36.14 30.60
CA ASP A 18 -0.46 34.79 31.15
C ASP A 18 -1.31 33.85 30.27
N GLN A 19 -0.61 32.85 29.72
CA GLN A 19 -1.07 31.54 29.24
C GLN A 19 -2.07 31.46 28.06
N SER A 20 -1.56 31.40 26.83
CA SER A 20 -2.26 30.69 25.73
C SER A 20 -1.37 30.07 24.64
N VAL A 21 -0.05 30.01 24.83
CA VAL A 21 0.89 29.61 23.75
C VAL A 21 1.07 28.09 23.63
N GLU A 22 0.83 27.31 24.68
CA GLU A 22 1.12 25.86 24.67
C GLU A 22 0.08 25.00 23.92
N GLY A 23 -1.19 25.40 23.87
CA GLY A 23 -2.23 24.69 23.11
C GLY A 23 -2.00 24.73 21.60
N SER A 24 -1.58 25.89 21.09
CA SER A 24 -1.32 26.09 19.66
C SER A 24 -0.26 25.13 19.11
N ASN A 25 0.80 24.86 19.88
CA ASN A 25 1.90 24.02 19.39
C ASN A 25 1.50 22.55 19.27
N VAL A 26 0.68 22.05 20.20
CA VAL A 26 0.23 20.65 20.18
C VAL A 26 -0.82 20.47 19.08
N ASP A 27 -1.75 21.42 18.93
CA ASP A 27 -2.76 21.39 17.87
C ASP A 27 -2.12 21.51 16.48
N ASP A 28 -1.10 22.36 16.32
CA ASP A 28 -0.33 22.49 15.08
C ASP A 28 0.42 21.19 14.77
N ARG A 29 1.07 20.57 15.76
CA ARG A 29 1.73 19.27 15.59
C ARG A 29 0.74 18.16 15.24
N LEU A 30 -0.45 18.15 15.85
CA LEU A 30 -1.51 17.19 15.54
C LEU A 30 -2.03 17.36 14.12
N ASN A 31 -2.18 18.60 13.67
CA ASN A 31 -2.60 18.91 12.30
C ASN A 31 -1.51 18.53 11.29
N ILE A 32 -0.24 18.84 11.54
CA ILE A 32 0.88 18.40 10.70
C ILE A 32 0.94 16.87 10.64
N LEU A 33 0.76 16.20 11.79
CA LEU A 33 0.73 14.75 11.84
C LEU A 33 -0.45 14.17 11.05
N ARG A 34 -1.64 14.78 11.14
CA ARG A 34 -2.81 14.38 10.35
C ARG A 34 -2.52 14.50 8.85
N GLU A 35 -2.01 15.64 8.40
CA GLU A 35 -1.71 15.87 6.98
C GLU A 35 -0.66 14.91 6.45
N THR A 36 0.41 14.66 7.23
CA THR A 36 1.44 13.70 6.85
C THR A 36 0.91 12.27 6.81
N VAL A 37 0.04 11.86 7.75
CA VAL A 37 -0.61 10.54 7.71
C VAL A 37 -1.51 10.41 6.48
N LEU A 38 -2.28 11.44 6.11
CA LEU A 38 -3.12 11.42 4.91
C LEU A 38 -2.27 11.30 3.63
N GLN A 39 -1.16 12.03 3.54
CA GLN A 39 -0.22 11.92 2.42
C GLN A 39 0.39 10.52 2.33
N LEU A 40 0.77 9.92 3.47
CA LEU A 40 1.31 8.56 3.50
C LEU A 40 0.27 7.52 3.10
N LEU A 41 -0.98 7.67 3.54
CA LEU A 41 -2.07 6.78 3.13
C LEU A 41 -2.30 6.84 1.62
N GLN A 42 -2.29 8.05 1.05
CA GLN A 42 -2.39 8.24 -0.40
C GLN A 42 -1.20 7.62 -1.14
N GLU A 43 0.02 7.78 -0.63
CA GLU A 43 1.22 7.21 -1.23
C GLU A 43 1.16 5.67 -1.17
N VAL A 44 0.75 5.09 -0.04
CA VAL A 44 0.56 3.64 0.12
C VAL A 44 -0.53 3.14 -0.82
N GLU A 45 -1.66 3.84 -0.93
CA GLU A 45 -2.71 3.51 -1.89
C GLU A 45 -2.17 3.56 -3.33
N SER A 46 -1.34 4.54 -3.67
CA SER A 46 -0.68 4.63 -4.99
C SER A 46 0.27 3.45 -5.25
N LEU A 47 0.96 2.95 -4.22
CA LEU A 47 1.80 1.75 -4.31
C LEU A 47 0.95 0.49 -4.51
N THR A 48 -0.29 0.46 -4.00
CA THR A 48 -1.25 -0.64 -4.20
C THR A 48 -2.00 -0.54 -5.52
N MET A 49 -2.17 0.66 -6.08
CA MET A 49 -2.62 0.91 -7.45
C MET A 49 -1.47 0.63 -8.43
N THR A 50 -1.03 -0.63 -8.42
CA THR A 50 -0.16 -1.16 -9.46
C THR A 50 -0.98 -1.19 -10.74
N VAL A 51 -0.90 -0.14 -11.55
CA VAL A 51 -0.93 -0.36 -13.00
C VAL A 51 0.17 -1.40 -13.20
N PRO A 52 -0.16 -2.64 -13.61
CA PRO A 52 0.84 -3.66 -13.85
C PRO A 52 1.97 -3.03 -14.66
N VAL A 53 3.22 -3.15 -14.22
CA VAL A 53 4.38 -2.53 -14.90
C VAL A 53 4.35 -2.83 -16.41
N ALA A 54 3.79 -3.97 -16.79
CA ALA A 54 3.47 -4.35 -18.15
C ALA A 54 2.57 -3.37 -18.93
N LEU A 55 1.51 -2.84 -18.34
CA LEU A 55 0.62 -1.86 -18.98
C LEU A 55 1.35 -0.52 -19.25
N LYS A 56 2.36 -0.17 -18.44
CA LYS A 56 3.22 1.00 -18.70
C LYS A 56 4.12 0.82 -19.94
N ASN A 57 4.40 -0.43 -20.32
CA ASN A 57 5.25 -0.78 -21.47
C ASN A 57 4.44 -1.09 -22.75
N GLY A 58 3.13 -0.83 -22.76
CA GLY A 58 2.26 -1.18 -23.88
C GLY A 58 2.00 -2.68 -24.03
N ALA A 59 2.14 -3.47 -22.96
CA ALA A 59 1.80 -4.88 -23.00
C ALA A 59 0.32 -5.07 -23.34
N ARG A 60 0.06 -6.00 -24.26
CA ARG A 60 -1.30 -6.36 -24.64
C ARG A 60 -1.89 -7.31 -23.60
N LEU A 61 -3.19 -7.18 -23.34
CA LEU A 61 -3.92 -8.02 -22.39
C LEU A 61 -3.69 -9.52 -22.61
N ASP A 62 -3.60 -9.95 -23.86
CA ASP A 62 -3.40 -11.36 -24.21
C ASP A 62 -2.05 -11.93 -23.74
N GLU A 63 -0.99 -11.13 -23.76
CA GLU A 63 0.32 -11.55 -23.26
C GLU A 63 0.35 -11.55 -21.72
N GLU A 64 -0.29 -10.57 -21.08
CA GLU A 64 -0.37 -10.53 -19.60
C GLU A 64 -1.17 -11.70 -19.04
N VAL A 65 -2.33 -12.00 -19.64
CA VAL A 65 -3.12 -13.17 -19.26
C VAL A 65 -2.32 -14.44 -19.49
N ARG A 66 -1.57 -14.53 -20.59
CA ARG A 66 -0.71 -15.68 -20.85
C ARG A 66 0.36 -15.85 -19.77
N GLN A 67 1.07 -14.79 -19.38
CA GLN A 67 2.11 -14.89 -18.36
C GLN A 67 1.54 -15.23 -16.98
N PHE A 68 0.41 -14.62 -16.64
CA PHE A 68 -0.33 -14.97 -15.44
C PHE A 68 -0.69 -16.46 -15.43
N GLU A 69 -1.28 -16.97 -16.51
CA GLU A 69 -1.63 -18.39 -16.63
C GLU A 69 -0.40 -19.31 -16.54
N VAL A 70 0.71 -18.95 -17.17
CA VAL A 70 1.97 -19.72 -17.12
C VAL A 70 2.47 -19.83 -15.68
N ASN A 71 2.51 -18.71 -14.96
CA ASN A 71 2.95 -18.69 -13.57
C ASN A 71 2.02 -19.52 -12.69
N LEU A 72 0.71 -19.36 -12.85
CA LEU A 72 -0.28 -20.11 -12.09
C LEU A 72 -0.17 -21.64 -12.33
N ILE A 73 0.03 -22.06 -13.59
CA ILE A 73 0.24 -23.47 -13.94
C ILE A 73 1.54 -24.00 -13.33
N ARG A 74 2.65 -23.25 -13.40
CA ARG A 74 3.93 -23.64 -12.78
C ARG A 74 3.80 -23.81 -11.28
N THR A 75 3.15 -22.86 -10.60
CA THR A 75 2.91 -22.95 -9.15
C THR A 75 2.07 -24.17 -8.78
N ALA A 76 1.00 -24.46 -9.53
CA ALA A 76 0.18 -25.64 -9.28
C ALA A 76 0.94 -26.95 -9.51
N LEU A 77 1.79 -27.02 -10.55
CA LEU A 77 2.65 -28.18 -10.79
C LEU A 77 3.69 -28.33 -9.68
N GLY A 78 4.30 -27.24 -9.21
CA GLY A 78 5.24 -27.28 -8.09
C GLY A 78 4.61 -27.76 -6.79
N ARG A 79 3.44 -27.22 -6.42
CA ARG A 79 2.67 -27.65 -5.23
C ARG A 79 2.22 -29.12 -5.29
N THR A 80 2.18 -29.70 -6.48
CA THR A 80 1.72 -31.08 -6.69
C THR A 80 2.85 -32.01 -7.16
N ALA A 81 4.11 -31.60 -6.96
CA ALA A 81 5.30 -32.36 -7.33
C ALA A 81 5.28 -32.86 -8.80
N GLY A 82 4.87 -31.98 -9.72
CA GLY A 82 4.77 -32.28 -11.16
C GLY A 82 3.56 -33.10 -11.58
N SER A 83 2.66 -33.47 -10.66
CA SER A 83 1.48 -34.27 -10.99
C SER A 83 0.41 -33.44 -11.70
N GLN A 84 0.39 -33.48 -13.04
CA GLN A 84 -0.56 -32.75 -13.87
C GLN A 84 -2.03 -33.03 -13.50
N THR A 85 -2.37 -34.27 -13.13
CA THR A 85 -3.73 -34.62 -12.68
C THR A 85 -4.11 -33.88 -11.40
N ARG A 86 -3.20 -33.80 -10.42
CA ARG A 86 -3.44 -33.07 -9.17
C ARG A 86 -3.43 -31.56 -9.39
N ALA A 87 -2.52 -31.05 -10.23
CA ALA A 87 -2.48 -29.65 -10.61
C ALA A 87 -3.77 -29.21 -11.32
N ALA A 88 -4.29 -30.03 -12.23
CA ALA A 88 -5.54 -29.75 -12.93
C ALA A 88 -6.72 -29.65 -11.96
N LYS A 89 -6.81 -30.59 -11.00
CA LYS A 89 -7.82 -30.54 -9.93
C LYS A 89 -7.65 -29.30 -9.06
N LEU A 90 -6.42 -28.94 -8.67
CA LEU A 90 -6.13 -27.75 -7.86
C LEU A 90 -6.53 -26.46 -8.57
N LEU A 91 -6.38 -26.40 -9.90
CA LEU A 91 -6.76 -25.26 -10.72
C LEU A 91 -8.24 -25.27 -11.16
N GLY A 92 -9.01 -26.31 -10.82
CA GLY A 92 -10.40 -26.45 -11.28
C GLY A 92 -10.54 -26.69 -12.78
N LEU A 93 -9.52 -27.25 -13.44
CA LEU A 93 -9.50 -27.52 -14.88
C LEU A 93 -9.63 -29.00 -15.21
N LYS A 94 -10.15 -29.30 -16.39
CA LYS A 94 -10.00 -30.65 -16.98
C LYS A 94 -8.53 -30.92 -17.25
N LEU A 95 -8.09 -32.17 -17.04
CA LEU A 95 -6.71 -32.59 -17.33
C LEU A 95 -6.32 -32.32 -18.80
N THR A 96 -7.24 -32.55 -19.74
CA THR A 96 -7.01 -32.29 -21.17
C THR A 96 -6.76 -30.81 -21.46
N THR A 97 -7.47 -29.91 -20.79
CA THR A 97 -7.28 -28.46 -20.89
C THR A 97 -5.92 -28.05 -20.34
N LEU A 98 -5.54 -28.55 -19.16
CA LEU A 98 -4.23 -28.27 -18.59
C LEU A 98 -3.11 -28.76 -19.52
N ASN A 99 -3.23 -29.98 -20.04
CA ASN A 99 -2.24 -30.55 -20.95
C ASN A 99 -2.10 -29.74 -22.24
N ALA A 100 -3.20 -29.25 -22.81
CA ALA A 100 -3.17 -28.37 -23.97
C ALA A 100 -2.48 -27.04 -23.67
N LYS A 101 -2.76 -26.42 -22.51
CA LYS A 101 -2.10 -25.18 -22.07
C LYS A 101 -0.59 -25.39 -21.81
N ILE A 102 -0.19 -26.48 -21.15
CA ILE A 102 1.23 -26.82 -20.93
C ILE A 102 1.98 -26.93 -22.26
N LYS A 103 1.40 -27.62 -23.26
CA LYS A 103 1.99 -27.74 -24.61
C LYS A 103 2.06 -26.38 -25.31
N ARG A 104 0.96 -25.62 -25.32
CA ARG A 104 0.86 -24.30 -25.96
C ARG A 104 1.88 -23.31 -25.38
N TYR A 105 2.11 -23.36 -24.07
CA TYR A 105 3.02 -22.47 -23.37
C TYR A 105 4.43 -23.03 -23.19
N GLN A 106 4.71 -24.23 -23.69
CA GLN A 106 6.03 -24.88 -23.64
C GLN A 106 6.60 -24.93 -22.21
N ILE A 107 5.75 -25.26 -21.22
CA ILE A 107 6.17 -25.33 -19.81
C ILE A 107 7.01 -26.60 -19.59
N ALA A 108 8.28 -26.43 -19.24
CA ALA A 108 9.24 -27.53 -19.11
C ALA A 108 9.02 -28.38 -17.85
N PRO A 109 9.27 -29.71 -17.90
CA PRO A 109 9.14 -30.62 -16.76
C PRO A 109 10.07 -30.35 -15.58
N THR A 110 11.23 -29.74 -15.83
CA THR A 110 12.25 -29.49 -14.79
C THR A 110 11.91 -28.30 -13.90
N SER A 111 10.90 -27.51 -14.25
CA SER A 111 10.51 -26.28 -13.54
C SER A 111 9.53 -26.50 -12.36
N TYR A 112 9.37 -27.74 -11.89
CA TYR A 112 8.43 -28.09 -10.81
C TYR A 112 9.02 -27.98 -9.39
N HIS A 113 10.28 -27.55 -9.24
CA HIS A 113 10.85 -27.33 -7.92
C HIS A 113 10.27 -26.07 -7.29
N ALA A 114 9.54 -26.25 -6.19
CA ALA A 114 9.07 -25.16 -5.35
C ALA A 114 10.27 -24.47 -4.70
N HIS A 115 10.45 -23.17 -5.00
CA HIS A 115 11.16 -22.29 -4.07
C HIS A 115 10.21 -22.07 -2.90
N ILE A 116 10.47 -22.77 -1.79
CA ILE A 116 9.90 -22.49 -0.46
C ILE A 116 10.65 -21.28 0.11
#